data_AF-A0A813MAU7-F1
#
_entry.id   AF-A0A813MAU7-F1
#
_cell.length_a   1.000
_cell.length_b   1.000
_cell.length_c   1.000
_cell.angle_alpha   90.00
_cell.angle_beta   90.00
_cell.angle_gamma   90.00
#
_symmetry.space_group_name_H-M   'P 1'
#
loop_
_entity.id
_entity.type
_entity.pdbx_description
1 polymer ?
#
loop_
_entity_poly.entity_id
_entity_poly.type
_entity_poly.pdbx_seq_one_letter_code
_entity_poly.pdbx_strand_id
1 'polypeptide(L)'
;MASSQKSIALVGSGNWGSAIAGHIGEKIRDLKGQYNERLLMWCKEETLDDGRKLTEVINKEHENVKYLPDKKIPENVIAEPDLIKAVKDADILVFVIPHQFVKETCEKLKDKIKKDAFALTLVKGFYVDEKTNELQLVSEIITKTLNIPCLSMMGANIANEVAEKVFCEATVGSRDDKHSETVRELIDTPVFRLRFYPDVEIIEMLGALKNVIAMLAGFSEGLEAGFNTRAAVLRLGFREMINFCRLYKKESTPDIYLESCGIADLIASSLGGRNYNGAKKKAETNKSLKDIEKEDLNGQSLQGPGTAKEAYQFLEGKKLLDQFPLFRDAHLICEDKIKPKVFLENLSKHPEFDRKQ
;
A
#
# COMPACT_ATOMS: atom_id res chain seq x y z
N MET A 1 -35.03 -18.68 -1.72
CA MET A 1 -33.96 -19.10 -0.80
C MET A 1 -33.44 -17.83 -0.15
N ALA A 2 -33.40 -17.74 1.18
CA ALA A 2 -32.75 -16.58 1.81
C ALA A 2 -31.29 -16.58 1.36
N SER A 3 -30.85 -15.49 0.70
CA SER A 3 -29.44 -15.30 0.38
C SER A 3 -28.65 -15.41 1.67
N SER A 4 -27.73 -16.38 1.79
CA SER A 4 -26.81 -16.43 2.92
C SER A 4 -26.04 -15.12 2.97
N GLN A 5 -25.91 -14.52 4.15
CA GLN A 5 -25.15 -13.28 4.34
C GLN A 5 -23.69 -13.50 3.93
N LYS A 6 -23.10 -12.51 3.25
CA LYS A 6 -21.68 -12.57 2.86
C LYS A 6 -20.78 -12.35 4.08
N SER A 7 -19.75 -13.17 4.25
CA SER A 7 -18.74 -13.02 5.30
C SER A 7 -17.48 -12.33 4.78
N ILE A 8 -16.85 -11.49 5.60
CA ILE A 8 -15.67 -10.70 5.24
C ILE A 8 -14.55 -11.03 6.21
N ALA A 9 -13.33 -11.18 5.69
CA ALA A 9 -12.13 -11.32 6.49
C ALA A 9 -11.05 -10.33 6.05
N LEU A 10 -10.42 -9.66 7.02
CA LEU A 10 -9.21 -8.90 6.81
C LEU A 10 -8.00 -9.79 7.08
N VAL A 11 -7.08 -9.82 6.12
CA VAL A 11 -5.76 -10.43 6.24
C VAL A 11 -4.79 -9.30 6.57
N GLY A 12 -4.65 -9.00 7.86
CA GLY A 12 -3.74 -7.98 8.39
C GLY A 12 -4.37 -7.05 9.44
N SER A 13 -3.58 -6.67 10.43
CA SER A 13 -3.99 -5.87 11.60
C SER A 13 -3.02 -4.73 11.93
N GLY A 14 -2.24 -4.25 10.96
CA GLY A 14 -1.38 -3.09 11.14
C GLY A 14 -2.19 -1.78 11.20
N ASN A 15 -1.51 -0.63 11.18
CA ASN A 15 -2.16 0.70 11.29
C ASN A 15 -3.32 0.87 10.28
N TRP A 16 -3.04 0.67 8.98
CA TRP A 16 -4.07 0.73 7.94
C TRP A 16 -5.10 -0.40 8.05
N GLY A 17 -4.69 -1.60 8.48
CA GLY A 17 -5.57 -2.75 8.69
C GLY A 17 -6.62 -2.49 9.76
N SER A 18 -6.24 -1.86 10.87
CA SER A 18 -7.17 -1.47 11.93
C SER A 18 -8.09 -0.32 11.51
N ALA A 19 -7.58 0.67 10.78
CA ALA A 19 -8.41 1.77 10.28
C ALA A 19 -9.50 1.27 9.31
N ILE A 20 -9.13 0.42 8.35
CA ILE A 20 -10.10 -0.14 7.40
C ILE A 20 -11.04 -1.17 8.05
N ALA A 21 -10.56 -1.92 9.05
CA ALA A 21 -11.43 -2.79 9.85
C ALA A 21 -12.52 -1.97 10.57
N GLY A 22 -12.13 -0.83 11.15
CA GLY A 22 -13.05 0.11 11.76
C GLY A 22 -14.13 0.57 10.79
N HIS A 23 -13.69 1.09 9.64
CA HIS A 23 -14.58 1.58 8.59
C HIS A 23 -15.56 0.51 8.06
N ILE A 24 -15.04 -0.66 7.68
CA ILE A 24 -15.88 -1.77 7.18
C ILE A 24 -16.80 -2.30 8.28
N GLY A 25 -16.30 -2.38 9.53
CA GLY A 25 -17.07 -2.84 10.68
C GLY A 25 -18.31 -1.98 10.94
N GLU A 26 -18.18 -0.66 10.83
CA GLU A 26 -19.32 0.27 10.89
C GLU A 26 -20.28 0.06 9.72
N LYS A 27 -19.75 -0.04 8.50
CA LYS A 27 -20.55 -0.21 7.29
C LYS A 27 -21.38 -1.48 7.27
N ILE A 28 -20.84 -2.60 7.78
CA ILE A 28 -21.58 -3.85 7.93
C ILE A 28 -22.81 -3.66 8.82
N ARG A 29 -22.71 -2.88 9.91
CA ARG A 29 -23.85 -2.60 10.81
C ARG A 29 -24.95 -1.80 10.13
N ASP A 30 -24.59 -0.91 9.21
CA ASP A 30 -25.54 -0.10 8.44
C ASP A 30 -26.25 -0.94 7.35
N LEU A 31 -25.57 -1.93 6.77
CA LEU A 31 -26.05 -2.79 5.68
C LEU A 31 -26.83 -4.03 6.17
N LYS A 32 -27.59 -3.87 7.26
CA LYS A 32 -28.27 -4.95 8.00
C LYS A 32 -28.86 -6.04 7.10
N GLY A 33 -28.51 -7.29 7.39
CA GLY A 33 -29.06 -8.46 6.70
C GLY A 33 -28.33 -8.84 5.40
N GLN A 34 -27.41 -8.02 4.88
CA GLN A 34 -26.64 -8.34 3.66
C GLN A 34 -25.31 -9.04 3.96
N TYR A 35 -24.66 -8.65 5.05
CA TYR A 35 -23.36 -9.17 5.47
C TYR A 35 -23.45 -9.82 6.85
N ASN A 36 -22.58 -10.78 7.12
CA ASN A 36 -22.39 -11.31 8.47
C ASN A 36 -21.89 -10.18 9.36
N GLU A 37 -22.53 -9.99 10.52
CA GLU A 37 -22.17 -8.90 11.42
C GLU A 37 -20.72 -8.99 11.89
N ARG A 38 -20.19 -10.22 12.06
CA ARG A 38 -18.82 -10.44 12.50
C ARG A 38 -17.84 -10.21 11.34
N LEU A 39 -16.97 -9.22 11.50
CA LEU A 39 -15.82 -8.96 10.66
C LEU A 39 -14.59 -9.60 11.31
N LEU A 40 -14.05 -10.68 10.73
CA LEU A 40 -12.84 -11.29 11.25
C LEU A 40 -11.61 -10.53 10.74
N MET A 41 -10.73 -10.12 11.64
CA MET A 41 -9.45 -9.49 11.32
C MET A 41 -8.32 -10.40 11.79
N TRP A 42 -7.61 -11.00 10.84
CA TRP A 42 -6.42 -11.77 11.18
C TRP A 42 -5.36 -10.85 11.79
N CYS A 43 -5.02 -11.14 13.04
CA CYS A 43 -4.00 -10.42 13.78
C CYS A 43 -2.93 -11.42 14.22
N LYS A 44 -1.76 -11.37 13.57
CA LYS A 44 -0.62 -12.20 13.98
C LYS A 44 -0.38 -11.95 15.48
N GLU A 45 -0.36 -13.03 16.26
CA GLU A 45 -0.29 -12.91 17.71
C GLU A 45 1.02 -12.25 18.15
N GLU A 46 0.89 -11.29 19.06
CA GLU A 46 1.99 -10.57 19.66
C GLU A 46 1.75 -10.44 21.16
N THR A 47 2.80 -10.57 21.95
CA THR A 47 2.76 -10.29 23.39
C THR A 47 3.16 -8.84 23.62
N LEU A 48 2.29 -8.06 24.25
CA LEU A 48 2.55 -6.68 24.65
C LEU A 48 3.52 -6.63 25.84
N ASP A 49 4.08 -5.46 26.11
CA ASP A 49 5.07 -5.26 27.19
C ASP A 49 4.51 -5.61 28.58
N ASP A 50 3.19 -5.54 28.76
CA ASP A 50 2.48 -5.92 29.98
C ASP A 50 2.11 -7.41 30.07
N GLY A 51 2.56 -8.22 29.09
CA GLY A 51 2.36 -9.67 29.03
C GLY A 51 1.02 -10.11 28.42
N ARG A 52 0.12 -9.19 28.08
CA ARG A 52 -1.16 -9.53 27.43
C ARG A 52 -0.97 -9.86 25.96
N LYS A 53 -1.85 -10.71 25.43
CA LYS A 53 -1.92 -10.98 23.98
C LYS A 53 -2.64 -9.84 23.27
N LEU A 54 -2.07 -9.37 22.15
CA LEU A 54 -2.63 -8.26 21.39
C LEU A 54 -4.06 -8.56 20.93
N THR A 55 -4.37 -9.79 20.50
CA THR A 55 -5.74 -10.13 20.07
C THR A 55 -6.75 -10.08 21.22
N GLU A 56 -6.34 -10.47 22.43
CA GLU A 56 -7.20 -10.38 23.63
C GLU A 56 -7.47 -8.93 24.01
N VAL A 57 -6.45 -8.07 23.90
CA VAL A 57 -6.61 -6.61 24.12
C VAL A 57 -7.54 -6.00 23.09
N ILE A 58 -7.35 -6.27 21.79
CA ILE A 58 -8.23 -5.76 20.74
C ILE A 58 -9.68 -6.21 20.96
N ASN A 59 -9.90 -7.49 21.28
CA ASN A 59 -11.26 -8.01 21.47
C ASN A 59 -11.96 -7.51 22.74
N LYS A 60 -11.19 -7.12 23.77
CA LYS A 60 -11.74 -6.63 25.05
C LYS A 60 -11.89 -5.11 25.09
N GLU A 61 -10.89 -4.39 24.58
CA GLU A 61 -10.79 -2.93 24.66
C GLU A 61 -11.25 -2.25 23.36
N HIS A 62 -11.48 -3.05 22.32
CA HIS A 62 -11.92 -2.61 20.99
C HIS A 62 -10.99 -1.55 20.42
N GLU A 63 -9.69 -1.81 20.54
CA GLU A 63 -8.63 -0.88 20.17
C GLU A 63 -7.34 -1.65 19.88
N ASN A 64 -6.65 -1.28 18.80
CA ASN A 64 -5.32 -1.78 18.51
C ASN A 64 -4.26 -0.84 19.08
N VAL A 65 -4.04 -0.96 20.39
CA VAL A 65 -3.15 -0.09 21.19
C VAL A 65 -1.73 0.03 20.64
N LYS A 66 -1.26 -0.95 19.86
CA LYS A 66 0.07 -0.96 19.26
C LYS A 66 0.13 -0.22 17.93
N TYR A 67 -0.84 -0.46 17.05
CA TYR A 67 -0.75 -0.02 15.65
C TYR A 67 -1.68 1.13 15.27
N LEU A 68 -2.76 1.35 16.03
CA LEU A 68 -3.70 2.46 15.88
C LEU A 68 -4.19 2.91 17.26
N PRO A 69 -3.30 3.48 18.09
CA PRO A 69 -3.65 3.92 19.45
C PRO A 69 -4.70 5.03 19.43
N ASP A 70 -5.50 5.10 20.50
CA ASP A 70 -6.52 6.12 20.75
C ASP A 70 -7.69 6.11 19.75
N LYS A 71 -7.83 5.06 18.93
CA LYS A 71 -8.94 4.88 17.99
C LYS A 71 -9.73 3.62 18.32
N LYS A 72 -11.02 3.80 18.58
CA LYS A 72 -11.94 2.67 18.80
C LYS A 72 -12.29 1.99 17.50
N ILE A 73 -12.31 0.66 17.55
CA ILE A 73 -12.74 -0.25 16.51
C ILE A 73 -14.13 -0.76 16.91
N PRO A 74 -15.10 -0.94 15.99
CA PRO A 74 -16.40 -1.47 16.33
C PRO A 74 -16.34 -2.86 16.97
N GLU A 75 -17.23 -3.14 17.93
CA GLU A 75 -17.25 -4.42 18.68
C GLU A 75 -17.49 -5.67 17.81
N ASN A 76 -18.00 -5.49 16.59
CA ASN A 76 -18.23 -6.58 15.65
C ASN A 76 -16.97 -6.93 14.84
N VAL A 77 -15.89 -6.17 14.99
CA VAL A 77 -14.56 -6.52 14.48
C VAL A 77 -13.87 -7.41 15.50
N ILE A 78 -13.56 -8.64 15.10
CA ILE A 78 -12.98 -9.66 15.97
C ILE A 78 -11.55 -9.96 15.52
N ALA A 79 -10.58 -9.70 16.40
CA ALA A 79 -9.20 -10.10 16.20
C ALA A 79 -9.06 -11.62 16.37
N GLU A 80 -8.61 -12.30 15.32
CA GLU A 80 -8.40 -13.75 15.30
C GLU A 80 -6.91 -14.05 15.02
N PRO A 81 -6.20 -14.74 15.94
CA PRO A 81 -4.79 -15.06 15.75
C PRO A 81 -4.52 -16.16 14.71
N ASP A 82 -5.48 -17.07 14.50
CA ASP A 82 -5.36 -18.14 13.51
C ASP A 82 -5.78 -17.67 12.12
N LEU A 83 -4.81 -17.58 11.22
CA LEU A 83 -5.02 -17.14 9.84
C LEU A 83 -6.10 -17.97 9.11
N ILE A 84 -6.15 -19.28 9.32
CA ILE A 84 -7.10 -20.14 8.62
C ILE A 84 -8.51 -19.94 9.17
N LYS A 85 -8.67 -19.86 10.50
CA LYS A 85 -9.97 -19.56 11.12
C LYS A 85 -10.51 -18.20 10.67
N ALA A 86 -9.63 -17.21 10.52
CA ALA A 86 -10.05 -15.88 10.10
C ALA A 86 -10.67 -15.86 8.70
N VAL A 87 -10.20 -16.70 7.77
CA VAL A 87 -10.58 -16.60 6.35
C VAL A 87 -11.45 -17.74 5.81
N LYS A 88 -11.55 -18.88 6.53
CA LYS A 88 -12.13 -20.13 6.01
C LYS A 88 -13.51 -19.95 5.37
N ASP A 89 -14.37 -19.15 6.01
CA ASP A 89 -15.76 -18.95 5.60
C ASP A 89 -15.99 -17.60 4.88
N ALA A 90 -14.92 -16.85 4.59
CA ALA A 90 -15.01 -15.53 3.98
C ALA A 90 -15.35 -15.59 2.48
N ASP A 91 -16.32 -14.80 2.07
CA ASP A 91 -16.65 -14.50 0.67
C ASP A 91 -15.74 -13.40 0.10
N ILE A 92 -15.20 -12.56 0.99
CA ILE A 92 -14.39 -11.39 0.63
C ILE A 92 -13.16 -11.37 1.53
N LEU A 93 -11.99 -11.41 0.92
CA LEU A 93 -10.70 -11.33 1.61
C LEU A 93 -10.05 -9.97 1.34
N VAL A 94 -9.85 -9.16 2.38
CA VAL A 94 -9.18 -7.85 2.29
C VAL A 94 -7.73 -8.01 2.72
N PHE A 95 -6.80 -7.97 1.77
CA PHE A 95 -5.36 -8.09 2.05
C PHE A 95 -4.76 -6.74 2.43
N VAL A 96 -4.28 -6.62 3.66
CA VAL A 96 -3.75 -5.37 4.24
C VAL A 96 -2.55 -5.65 5.16
N ILE A 97 -1.59 -6.41 4.63
CA ILE A 97 -0.32 -6.72 5.28
C ILE A 97 0.86 -6.00 4.59
N PRO A 98 2.02 -5.87 5.26
CA PRO A 98 3.25 -5.47 4.58
C PRO A 98 3.55 -6.40 3.40
N HIS A 99 3.95 -5.83 2.26
CA HIS A 99 4.04 -6.57 1.00
C HIS A 99 4.94 -7.80 1.10
N GLN A 100 6.03 -7.77 1.87
CA GLN A 100 6.96 -8.88 2.03
C GLN A 100 6.32 -10.18 2.57
N PHE A 101 5.17 -10.10 3.25
CA PHE A 101 4.48 -11.25 3.83
C PHE A 101 3.43 -11.88 2.90
N VAL A 102 3.10 -11.26 1.77
CA VAL A 102 1.97 -11.71 0.93
C VAL A 102 2.20 -13.09 0.32
N LYS A 103 3.36 -13.35 -0.29
CA LYS A 103 3.67 -14.68 -0.87
C LYS A 103 3.51 -15.81 0.15
N GLU A 104 4.14 -15.70 1.31
CA GLU A 104 4.04 -16.70 2.39
C GLU A 104 2.60 -16.86 2.88
N THR A 105 1.86 -15.76 3.00
CA THR A 105 0.46 -15.77 3.44
C THR A 105 -0.43 -16.49 2.43
N CYS A 106 -0.27 -16.20 1.13
CA CYS A 106 -1.01 -16.88 0.07
C CYS A 106 -0.73 -18.38 0.05
N GLU A 107 0.52 -18.82 0.21
CA GLU A 107 0.85 -20.24 0.28
C GLU A 107 0.19 -20.94 1.48
N LYS A 108 0.10 -20.27 2.63
CA LYS A 108 -0.61 -20.82 3.80
C LYS A 108 -2.11 -20.96 3.58
N LEU A 109 -2.71 -20.05 2.79
CA LEU A 109 -4.14 -19.98 2.49
C LEU A 109 -4.57 -20.87 1.31
N LYS A 110 -3.62 -21.36 0.52
CA LYS A 110 -3.87 -22.24 -0.62
C LYS A 110 -4.77 -23.41 -0.23
N ASP A 111 -5.85 -23.61 -1.00
CA ASP A 111 -6.88 -24.63 -0.81
C ASP A 111 -7.65 -24.57 0.53
N LYS A 112 -7.56 -23.47 1.28
CA LYS A 112 -8.23 -23.29 2.59
C LYS A 112 -9.23 -22.12 2.64
N ILE A 113 -9.55 -21.56 1.49
CA ILE A 113 -10.52 -20.47 1.32
C ILE A 113 -11.72 -20.96 0.51
N LYS A 114 -12.82 -20.21 0.54
CA LYS A 114 -13.97 -20.47 -0.35
C LYS A 114 -13.56 -20.29 -1.82
N LYS A 115 -14.01 -21.20 -2.68
CA LYS A 115 -13.67 -21.20 -4.12
C LYS A 115 -14.32 -20.06 -4.91
N ASP A 116 -15.44 -19.54 -4.41
CA ASP A 116 -16.21 -18.44 -4.98
C ASP A 116 -15.92 -17.09 -4.32
N ALA A 117 -14.92 -17.04 -3.43
CA ALA A 117 -14.46 -15.78 -2.85
C ALA A 117 -13.76 -14.89 -3.87
N PHE A 118 -13.67 -13.60 -3.55
CA PHE A 118 -12.74 -12.68 -4.21
C PHE A 118 -11.90 -11.92 -3.18
N ALA A 119 -10.81 -11.34 -3.65
CA ALA A 119 -9.89 -10.57 -2.84
C ALA A 119 -9.90 -9.08 -3.22
N LEU A 120 -9.61 -8.24 -2.24
CA LEU A 120 -9.29 -6.83 -2.40
C LEU A 120 -7.93 -6.57 -1.74
N THR A 121 -6.91 -6.25 -2.53
CA THR A 121 -5.58 -5.89 -2.00
C THR A 121 -5.45 -4.38 -1.78
N LEU A 122 -5.05 -4.01 -0.57
CA LEU A 122 -4.66 -2.66 -0.17
C LEU A 122 -3.13 -2.56 0.01
N VAL A 123 -2.41 -3.62 -0.40
CA VAL A 123 -0.97 -3.74 -0.23
C VAL A 123 -0.27 -2.88 -1.27
N LYS A 124 0.50 -1.89 -0.80
CA LYS A 124 1.33 -1.04 -1.65
C LYS A 124 2.73 -1.66 -1.81
N GLY A 125 2.97 -2.34 -2.93
CA GLY A 125 4.24 -2.99 -3.27
C GLY A 125 4.12 -3.91 -4.48
N PHE A 126 5.24 -4.39 -4.98
CA PHE A 126 5.33 -5.46 -5.99
C PHE A 126 6.62 -6.24 -5.75
N TYR A 127 6.79 -7.36 -6.44
CA TYR A 127 7.97 -8.20 -6.34
C TYR A 127 8.67 -8.27 -7.69
N VAL A 128 9.98 -8.45 -7.69
CA VAL A 128 10.77 -8.75 -8.87
C VAL A 128 11.54 -10.04 -8.59
N ASP A 129 11.37 -11.02 -9.47
CA ASP A 129 12.04 -12.30 -9.33
C ASP A 129 13.55 -12.14 -9.55
N GLU A 130 14.35 -12.62 -8.61
CA GLU A 130 15.79 -12.34 -8.61
C GLU A 130 16.55 -12.95 -9.80
N LYS A 131 16.00 -13.98 -10.44
CA LYS A 131 16.66 -14.72 -11.52
C LYS A 131 16.24 -14.21 -12.90
N THR A 132 14.97 -13.83 -13.03
CA THR A 132 14.36 -13.44 -14.30
C THR A 132 14.24 -11.93 -14.45
N ASN A 133 14.31 -11.18 -13.35
CA ASN A 133 13.97 -9.76 -13.27
C ASN A 133 12.54 -9.46 -13.72
N GLU A 134 11.64 -10.44 -13.64
CA GLU A 134 10.22 -10.25 -13.94
C GLU A 134 9.48 -9.67 -12.75
N LEU A 135 8.72 -8.61 -13.01
CA LEU A 135 7.84 -7.98 -12.03
C LEU A 135 6.56 -8.80 -11.86
N GLN A 136 6.14 -8.98 -10.61
CA GLN A 136 4.90 -9.63 -10.21
C GLN A 136 4.13 -8.71 -9.27
N LEU A 137 2.87 -8.42 -9.61
CA LEU A 137 1.99 -7.64 -8.77
C LEU A 137 1.40 -8.48 -7.64
N VAL A 138 0.99 -7.84 -6.55
CA VAL A 138 0.38 -8.51 -5.40
C VAL A 138 -0.97 -9.07 -5.80
N SER A 139 -1.78 -8.34 -6.57
CA SER A 139 -3.07 -8.85 -7.07
C SER A 139 -2.90 -10.13 -7.92
N GLU A 140 -1.89 -10.16 -8.79
CA GLU A 140 -1.56 -11.32 -9.61
C GLU A 140 -1.08 -12.52 -8.79
N ILE A 141 -0.26 -12.28 -7.77
CA ILE A 141 0.17 -13.33 -6.83
C ILE A 141 -1.03 -13.92 -6.10
N ILE A 142 -1.91 -13.07 -5.56
CA ILE A 142 -3.13 -13.51 -4.88
C ILE A 142 -3.99 -14.33 -5.84
N THR A 143 -4.25 -13.82 -7.04
CA THR A 143 -5.07 -14.51 -8.04
C THR A 143 -4.48 -15.85 -8.45
N LYS A 144 -3.18 -15.91 -8.73
CA LYS A 144 -2.51 -17.13 -9.17
C LYS A 144 -2.41 -18.19 -8.07
N THR A 145 -2.04 -17.79 -6.85
CA THR A 145 -1.81 -18.74 -5.75
C THR A 145 -3.13 -19.23 -5.13
N LEU A 146 -4.13 -18.35 -5.01
CA LEU A 146 -5.40 -18.67 -4.35
C LEU A 146 -6.52 -19.04 -5.34
N ASN A 147 -6.31 -18.86 -6.64
CA ASN A 147 -7.28 -19.14 -7.70
C ASN A 147 -8.61 -18.39 -7.49
N ILE A 148 -8.54 -17.11 -7.14
CA ILE A 148 -9.68 -16.20 -6.96
C ILE A 148 -9.43 -14.84 -7.64
N PRO A 149 -10.47 -14.09 -8.05
CA PRO A 149 -10.31 -12.73 -8.55
C PRO A 149 -9.71 -11.81 -7.48
N CYS A 150 -8.83 -10.88 -7.87
CA CYS A 150 -8.27 -9.88 -6.96
C CYS A 150 -8.41 -8.48 -7.53
N LEU A 151 -9.07 -7.60 -6.77
CA LEU A 151 -9.16 -6.16 -7.00
C LEU A 151 -8.04 -5.46 -6.25
N SER A 152 -7.68 -4.24 -6.65
CA SER A 152 -6.70 -3.40 -5.94
C SER A 152 -7.34 -2.09 -5.48
N MET A 153 -7.01 -1.58 -4.31
CA MET A 153 -7.43 -0.23 -3.87
C MET A 153 -6.25 0.59 -3.39
N MET A 154 -5.98 1.70 -4.09
CA MET A 154 -4.88 2.62 -3.81
C MET A 154 -5.40 4.06 -3.75
N GLY A 155 -4.74 4.93 -2.98
CA GLY A 155 -5.18 6.31 -2.84
C GLY A 155 -4.44 7.08 -1.76
N ALA A 156 -4.71 8.40 -1.69
CA ALA A 156 -4.28 9.29 -0.62
C ALA A 156 -5.13 9.08 0.63
N ASN A 157 -4.79 8.06 1.41
CA ASN A 157 -5.63 7.59 2.50
C ASN A 157 -4.79 7.30 3.77
N ILE A 158 -4.41 8.35 4.49
CA ILE A 158 -3.65 8.23 5.74
C ILE A 158 -4.51 7.54 6.79
N ALA A 159 -3.98 6.50 7.41
CA ALA A 159 -4.70 5.62 8.33
C ALA A 159 -5.41 6.34 9.49
N ASN A 160 -4.70 7.25 10.15
CA ASN A 160 -5.25 7.99 11.27
C ASN A 160 -6.41 8.90 10.83
N GLU A 161 -6.30 9.55 9.66
CA GLU A 161 -7.35 10.42 9.11
C GLU A 161 -8.60 9.63 8.72
N VAL A 162 -8.43 8.42 8.15
CA VAL A 162 -9.55 7.52 7.86
C VAL A 162 -10.23 7.04 9.14
N ALA A 163 -9.45 6.67 10.17
CA ALA A 163 -10.01 6.32 11.48
C ALA A 163 -10.73 7.51 12.17
N GLU A 164 -10.33 8.73 11.85
CA GLU A 164 -10.97 9.99 12.31
C GLU A 164 -12.15 10.44 11.44
N LYS A 165 -12.47 9.70 10.38
CA LYS A 165 -13.55 10.03 9.42
C LYS A 165 -13.32 11.38 8.73
N VAL A 166 -12.06 11.76 8.55
CA VAL A 166 -11.67 12.90 7.72
C VAL A 166 -11.85 12.51 6.26
N PHE A 167 -12.35 13.45 5.46
CA PHE A 167 -12.61 13.22 4.04
C PHE A 167 -11.36 12.71 3.31
N CYS A 168 -11.50 11.60 2.59
CA CYS A 168 -10.51 11.09 1.67
C CYS A 168 -11.16 10.39 0.48
N GLU A 169 -10.33 10.02 -0.49
CA GLU A 169 -10.74 9.30 -1.70
C GLU A 169 -9.75 8.20 -2.04
N ALA A 170 -10.22 7.14 -2.69
CA ALA A 170 -9.37 6.09 -3.24
C ALA A 170 -9.87 5.62 -4.60
N THR A 171 -8.94 5.02 -5.34
CA THR A 171 -9.15 4.44 -6.67
C THR A 171 -9.09 2.92 -6.56
N VAL A 172 -10.11 2.26 -7.08
CA VAL A 172 -10.26 0.81 -7.09
C VAL A 172 -10.07 0.28 -8.51
N GLY A 173 -9.14 -0.66 -8.65
CA GLY A 173 -8.95 -1.45 -9.85
C GLY A 173 -9.86 -2.67 -9.82
N SER A 174 -10.77 -2.77 -10.79
CA SER A 174 -11.67 -3.92 -10.95
C SER A 174 -12.11 -4.07 -12.40
N ARG A 175 -12.21 -5.32 -12.85
CA ARG A 175 -12.79 -5.70 -14.16
C ARG A 175 -14.16 -6.34 -14.04
N ASP A 176 -14.65 -6.50 -12.83
CA ASP A 176 -15.91 -7.19 -12.53
C ASP A 176 -16.84 -6.21 -11.82
N ASP A 177 -17.94 -5.85 -12.48
CA ASP A 177 -18.92 -4.88 -11.97
C ASP A 177 -19.60 -5.36 -10.67
N LYS A 178 -19.79 -6.67 -10.51
CA LYS A 178 -20.40 -7.25 -9.30
C LYS A 178 -19.46 -7.14 -8.10
N HIS A 179 -18.17 -7.40 -8.30
CA HIS A 179 -17.17 -7.17 -7.24
C HIS A 179 -17.00 -5.68 -6.97
N SER A 180 -17.02 -4.83 -8.00
CA SER A 180 -16.96 -3.37 -7.85
C SER A 180 -18.10 -2.84 -6.98
N GLU A 181 -19.34 -3.28 -7.23
CA GLU A 181 -20.49 -2.85 -6.45
C GLU A 181 -20.40 -3.34 -5.00
N THR A 182 -19.95 -4.58 -4.80
CA THR A 182 -19.72 -5.12 -3.44
C THR A 182 -18.68 -4.28 -2.68
N VAL A 183 -17.57 -3.88 -3.32
CA VAL A 183 -16.57 -3.01 -2.69
C VAL A 183 -17.11 -1.60 -2.44
N ARG A 184 -17.93 -1.07 -3.36
CA ARG A 184 -18.59 0.23 -3.20
C ARG A 184 -19.50 0.25 -1.98
N GLU A 185 -20.36 -0.76 -1.82
CA GLU A 185 -21.26 -0.88 -0.66
C GLU A 185 -20.49 -0.86 0.67
N LEU A 186 -19.35 -1.57 0.72
CA LEU A 186 -18.55 -1.76 1.93
C LEU A 186 -17.69 -0.56 2.32
N ILE A 187 -17.27 0.27 1.36
CA ILE A 187 -16.25 1.29 1.61
C ILE A 187 -16.71 2.70 1.21
N ASP A 188 -17.54 2.88 0.19
CA ASP A 188 -17.93 4.20 -0.30
C ASP A 188 -18.89 4.91 0.69
N THR A 189 -18.44 6.06 1.20
CA THR A 189 -19.21 6.92 2.12
C THR A 189 -18.98 8.39 1.77
N PRO A 190 -19.77 9.34 2.32
CA PRO A 190 -19.52 10.77 2.13
C PRO A 190 -18.12 11.25 2.54
N VAL A 191 -17.44 10.52 3.44
CA VAL A 191 -16.08 10.83 3.93
C VAL A 191 -15.00 9.91 3.35
N PHE A 192 -15.38 8.85 2.64
CA PHE A 192 -14.42 7.97 1.95
C PHE A 192 -14.97 7.59 0.57
N ARG A 193 -14.60 8.36 -0.46
CA ARG A 193 -15.17 8.24 -1.80
C ARG A 193 -14.35 7.31 -2.69
N LEU A 194 -15.03 6.47 -3.47
CA LEU A 194 -14.38 5.51 -4.37
C LEU A 194 -14.63 5.81 -5.85
N ARG A 195 -13.54 5.79 -6.63
CA ARG A 195 -13.55 5.75 -8.10
C ARG A 195 -13.09 4.38 -8.59
N PHE A 196 -13.69 3.87 -9.66
CA PHE A 196 -13.44 2.52 -10.16
C PHE A 196 -12.93 2.56 -11.59
N TYR A 197 -11.92 1.76 -11.88
CA TYR A 197 -11.27 1.68 -13.20
C TYR A 197 -10.87 0.23 -13.51
N PRO A 198 -10.79 -0.17 -14.79
CA PRO A 198 -10.34 -1.52 -15.19
C PRO A 198 -8.82 -1.74 -15.08
N ASP A 199 -8.06 -0.68 -14.77
CA ASP A 199 -6.61 -0.64 -14.75
C ASP A 199 -6.00 -1.13 -13.43
N VAL A 200 -6.35 -2.34 -13.00
CA VAL A 200 -5.85 -2.98 -11.76
C VAL A 200 -4.33 -2.84 -11.62
N GLU A 201 -3.60 -3.19 -12.68
CA GLU A 201 -2.13 -3.20 -12.65
C GLU A 201 -1.55 -1.80 -12.47
N ILE A 202 -2.10 -0.80 -13.18
CA ILE A 202 -1.59 0.57 -13.13
C ILE A 202 -1.84 1.18 -11.75
N ILE A 203 -3.05 0.99 -11.22
CA ILE A 203 -3.44 1.49 -9.89
C ILE A 203 -2.50 0.94 -8.82
N GLU A 204 -2.27 -0.38 -8.85
CA GLU A 204 -1.39 -1.06 -7.91
C GLU A 204 0.06 -0.60 -8.01
N MET A 205 0.59 -0.47 -9.23
CA MET A 205 1.94 0.03 -9.48
C MET A 205 2.13 1.47 -8.98
N LEU A 206 1.16 2.37 -9.21
CA LEU A 206 1.24 3.76 -8.75
C LEU A 206 1.32 3.83 -7.21
N GLY A 207 0.49 3.04 -6.51
CA GLY A 207 0.50 2.96 -5.05
C GLY A 207 1.83 2.45 -4.47
N ALA A 208 2.52 1.55 -5.18
CA ALA A 208 3.85 1.08 -4.81
C ALA A 208 4.92 2.15 -5.08
N LEU A 209 5.01 2.62 -6.33
CA LEU A 209 6.12 3.45 -6.84
C LEU A 209 6.18 4.83 -6.16
N LYS A 210 5.04 5.40 -5.77
CA LYS A 210 4.99 6.71 -5.08
C LYS A 210 5.84 6.76 -3.82
N ASN A 211 6.02 5.64 -3.13
CA ASN A 211 6.84 5.58 -1.91
C ASN A 211 8.32 5.87 -2.19
N VAL A 212 8.81 5.53 -3.39
CA VAL A 212 10.17 5.86 -3.82
C VAL A 212 10.32 7.36 -4.02
N ILE A 213 9.36 7.97 -4.71
CA ILE A 213 9.38 9.42 -4.97
C ILE A 213 9.17 10.22 -3.67
N ALA A 214 8.35 9.72 -2.73
CA ALA A 214 8.20 10.31 -1.41
C ALA A 214 9.52 10.34 -0.62
N MET A 215 10.38 9.32 -0.76
CA MET A 215 11.73 9.37 -0.17
C MET A 215 12.59 10.46 -0.81
N LEU A 216 12.57 10.58 -2.15
CA LEU A 216 13.32 11.64 -2.84
C LEU A 216 12.85 13.03 -2.42
N ALA A 217 11.55 13.23 -2.21
CA ALA A 217 11.01 14.46 -1.64
C ALA A 217 11.54 14.71 -0.21
N GLY A 218 11.62 13.66 0.62
CA GLY A 218 12.18 13.73 1.98
C GLY A 218 13.67 14.07 1.99
N PHE A 219 14.46 13.41 1.15
CA PHE A 219 15.88 13.75 0.97
C PHE A 219 16.06 15.20 0.52
N SER A 220 15.20 15.69 -0.38
CA SER A 220 15.24 17.07 -0.84
C SER A 220 14.99 18.07 0.29
N GLU A 221 14.02 17.79 1.17
CA GLU A 221 13.76 18.66 2.33
C GLU A 221 14.91 18.60 3.35
N GLY A 222 15.43 17.41 3.67
CA GLY A 222 16.54 17.29 4.62
C GLY A 222 17.86 17.87 4.12
N LEU A 223 17.98 18.13 2.82
CA LEU A 223 19.08 18.88 2.19
C LEU A 223 18.77 20.37 2.00
N GLU A 224 17.67 20.85 2.58
CA GLU A 224 17.21 22.25 2.50
C GLU A 224 16.99 22.76 1.06
N ALA A 225 16.61 21.86 0.13
CA ALA A 225 16.32 22.25 -1.24
C ALA A 225 15.08 23.15 -1.31
N GLY A 226 15.16 24.21 -2.12
CA GLY A 226 14.05 25.16 -2.30
C GLY A 226 12.79 24.53 -2.91
N PHE A 227 11.65 25.21 -2.75
CA PHE A 227 10.34 24.71 -3.20
C PHE A 227 10.30 24.35 -4.69
N ASN A 228 10.94 25.14 -5.56
CA ASN A 228 11.01 24.85 -6.99
C ASN A 228 11.72 23.52 -7.29
N THR A 229 12.81 23.21 -6.59
CA THR A 229 13.53 21.95 -6.73
C THR A 229 12.68 20.78 -6.25
N ARG A 230 12.01 20.93 -5.10
CA ARG A 230 11.11 19.90 -4.55
C ARG A 230 9.94 19.63 -5.48
N ALA A 231 9.33 20.66 -6.07
CA ALA A 231 8.29 20.51 -7.08
C ALA A 231 8.81 19.79 -8.34
N ALA A 232 10.04 20.10 -8.78
CA ALA A 232 10.67 19.41 -9.89
C ALA A 232 10.92 17.92 -9.61
N VAL A 233 11.34 17.56 -8.39
CA VAL A 233 11.49 16.17 -7.94
C VAL A 233 10.16 15.41 -8.03
N LEU A 234 9.07 15.99 -7.52
CA LEU A 234 7.75 15.38 -7.61
C LEU A 234 7.30 15.21 -9.06
N ARG A 235 7.44 16.24 -9.89
CA ARG A 235 7.01 16.19 -11.29
C ARG A 235 7.81 15.17 -12.12
N LEU A 236 9.13 15.17 -11.97
CA LEU A 236 10.02 14.22 -12.65
C LEU A 236 9.79 12.79 -12.16
N GLY A 237 9.69 12.61 -10.84
CA GLY A 237 9.39 11.32 -10.23
C GLY A 237 8.04 10.76 -10.69
N PHE A 238 7.01 11.60 -10.75
CA PHE A 238 5.70 11.20 -11.26
C PHE A 238 5.76 10.79 -12.74
N ARG A 239 6.56 11.48 -13.55
CA ARG A 239 6.79 11.07 -14.94
C ARG A 239 7.51 9.73 -15.04
N GLU A 240 8.54 9.50 -14.24
CA GLU A 240 9.19 8.19 -14.16
C GLU A 240 8.18 7.11 -13.72
N MET A 241 7.29 7.38 -12.77
CA MET A 241 6.22 6.44 -12.38
C MET A 241 5.32 6.06 -13.57
N ILE A 242 4.86 7.05 -14.34
CA ILE A 242 4.04 6.84 -15.54
C ILE A 242 4.78 5.97 -16.56
N ASN A 243 6.03 6.33 -16.85
CA ASN A 243 6.86 5.61 -17.81
C ASN A 243 7.16 4.17 -17.34
N PHE A 244 7.37 3.97 -16.04
CA PHE A 244 7.59 2.66 -15.45
C PHE A 244 6.34 1.78 -15.63
N CYS A 245 5.15 2.32 -15.36
CA CYS A 245 3.89 1.62 -15.60
C CYS A 245 3.75 1.19 -17.06
N ARG A 246 4.14 2.05 -18.01
CA ARG A 246 4.11 1.75 -19.47
C ARG A 246 5.06 0.63 -19.89
N LEU A 247 6.13 0.38 -19.14
CA LEU A 247 7.02 -0.77 -19.37
C LEU A 247 6.34 -2.11 -19.03
N TYR A 248 5.37 -2.08 -18.11
CA TYR A 248 4.60 -3.25 -17.72
C TYR A 248 3.34 -3.40 -18.57
N LYS A 249 2.56 -2.33 -18.69
CA LYS A 249 1.31 -2.29 -19.43
C LYS A 249 1.23 -0.99 -20.24
N LYS A 250 1.29 -1.13 -21.57
CA LYS A 250 1.35 0.01 -22.50
C LYS A 250 0.07 0.84 -22.52
N GLU A 251 -1.08 0.18 -22.40
CA GLU A 251 -2.39 0.80 -22.45
C GLU A 251 -2.93 1.02 -21.03
N SER A 252 -3.45 2.22 -20.79
CA SER A 252 -4.11 2.60 -19.55
C SER A 252 -5.19 3.64 -19.84
N THR A 253 -6.21 3.71 -18.99
CA THR A 253 -7.18 4.81 -19.05
C THR A 253 -6.44 6.14 -18.86
N PRO A 254 -6.56 7.14 -19.78
CA PRO A 254 -5.73 8.34 -19.74
C PRO A 254 -5.72 9.08 -18.40
N ASP A 255 -6.87 9.19 -17.75
CA ASP A 255 -7.05 9.97 -16.53
C ASP A 255 -6.61 9.23 -15.25
N ILE A 256 -6.25 7.94 -15.32
CA ILE A 256 -5.92 7.13 -14.12
C ILE A 256 -4.76 7.70 -13.31
N TYR A 257 -3.85 8.42 -13.96
CA TYR A 257 -2.72 9.06 -13.30
C TYR A 257 -3.15 10.29 -12.49
N LEU A 258 -4.24 10.96 -12.88
CA LEU A 258 -4.81 12.11 -12.18
C LEU A 258 -5.69 11.71 -11.00
N GLU A 259 -6.04 10.44 -10.89
CA GLU A 259 -6.85 9.88 -9.81
C GLU A 259 -6.09 9.76 -8.48
N SER A 260 -6.82 9.47 -7.40
CA SER A 260 -6.27 9.38 -6.05
C SER A 260 -5.07 8.42 -5.94
N CYS A 261 -5.07 7.29 -6.65
CA CYS A 261 -3.93 6.34 -6.65
C CYS A 261 -2.64 6.90 -7.26
N GLY A 262 -2.73 7.93 -8.11
CA GLY A 262 -1.61 8.52 -8.82
C GLY A 262 -1.11 9.77 -8.11
N ILE A 263 -1.49 10.94 -8.64
CA ILE A 263 -0.94 12.22 -8.19
C ILE A 263 -1.30 12.56 -6.74
N ALA A 264 -2.51 12.23 -6.27
CA ALA A 264 -2.92 12.58 -4.92
C ALA A 264 -2.13 11.79 -3.85
N ASP A 265 -2.02 10.46 -3.99
CA ASP A 265 -1.24 9.62 -3.05
C ASP A 265 0.24 10.02 -3.06
N LEU A 266 0.79 10.37 -4.23
CA LEU A 266 2.14 10.91 -4.33
C LEU A 266 2.30 12.21 -3.53
N ILE A 267 1.40 13.18 -3.70
CA ILE A 267 1.46 14.45 -2.98
C ILE A 267 1.35 14.22 -1.47
N ALA A 268 0.29 13.55 -1.02
CA ALA A 268 0.06 13.31 0.41
C ALA A 268 1.25 12.60 1.07
N SER A 269 1.79 11.59 0.39
CA SER A 269 2.94 10.83 0.89
C SER A 269 4.23 11.66 0.96
N SER A 270 4.37 12.64 0.07
CA SER A 270 5.55 13.51 -0.04
C SER A 270 5.48 14.77 0.82
N LEU A 271 4.37 14.98 1.54
CA LEU A 271 4.22 16.09 2.50
C LEU A 271 4.49 15.68 3.95
N GLY A 272 4.35 14.41 4.28
CA GLY A 272 4.55 13.96 5.67
C GLY A 272 4.46 12.44 5.89
N GLY A 273 4.52 11.64 4.82
CA GLY A 273 4.48 10.18 4.95
C GLY A 273 5.72 9.62 5.67
N ARG A 274 5.63 8.39 6.16
CA ARG A 274 6.75 7.70 6.86
C ARG A 274 8.03 7.65 6.01
N ASN A 275 7.91 7.32 4.72
CA ASN A 275 9.04 7.31 3.78
C ASN A 275 9.67 8.69 3.61
N TYR A 276 8.86 9.74 3.57
CA TYR A 276 9.32 11.12 3.50
C TYR A 276 10.10 11.52 4.76
N ASN A 277 9.53 11.28 5.95
CA ASN A 277 10.15 11.65 7.22
C ASN A 277 11.45 10.86 7.47
N GLY A 278 11.45 9.55 7.19
CA GLY A 278 12.66 8.72 7.32
C GLY A 278 13.77 9.18 6.38
N ALA A 279 13.42 9.51 5.13
CA ALA A 279 14.37 10.04 4.16
C ALA A 279 14.91 11.42 4.55
N LYS A 280 14.05 12.32 5.04
CA LYS A 280 14.45 13.63 5.57
C LYS A 280 15.48 13.47 6.69
N LYS A 281 15.19 12.65 7.69
CA LYS A 281 16.10 12.39 8.81
C LYS A 281 17.43 11.78 8.34
N LYS A 282 17.42 10.89 7.34
CA LYS A 282 18.67 10.39 6.74
C LYS A 282 19.50 11.52 6.12
N ALA A 283 18.89 12.42 5.37
CA ALA A 283 19.60 13.54 4.77
C ALA A 283 20.18 14.50 5.82
N GLU A 284 19.48 14.72 6.93
CA GLU A 284 19.92 15.60 8.02
C GLU A 284 21.04 14.97 8.88
N THR A 285 20.98 13.65 9.11
CA THR A 285 21.83 12.97 10.12
C THR A 285 22.87 12.02 9.55
N ASN A 286 22.78 11.68 8.26
CA ASN A 286 23.54 10.60 7.60
C ASN A 286 23.37 9.19 8.23
N LYS A 287 22.39 8.98 9.10
CA LYS A 287 22.06 7.64 9.60
C LYS A 287 21.54 6.75 8.46
N SER A 288 21.71 5.43 8.61
CA SER A 288 21.10 4.47 7.67
C SER A 288 19.57 4.47 7.83
N LEU A 289 18.83 4.17 6.76
CA LEU A 289 17.37 4.05 6.86
C LEU A 289 16.96 2.88 7.75
N LYS A 290 17.80 1.85 7.86
CA LYS A 290 17.58 0.70 8.75
C LYS A 290 17.61 1.12 10.23
N ASP A 291 18.57 1.97 10.60
CA ASP A 291 18.67 2.49 11.97
C ASP A 291 17.49 3.41 12.28
N ILE A 292 17.14 4.31 11.36
CA ILE A 292 15.99 5.21 11.49
C ILE A 292 14.68 4.43 11.65
N GLU A 293 14.45 3.39 10.84
CA GLU A 293 13.28 2.52 10.96
C GLU A 293 13.19 1.86 12.34
N LYS A 294 14.32 1.35 12.85
CA LYS A 294 14.38 0.70 14.16
C LYS A 294 14.16 1.69 15.31
N GLU A 295 14.70 2.89 15.21
CA GLU A 295 14.62 3.92 16.25
C GLU A 295 13.24 4.60 16.31
N ASP A 296 12.62 4.89 15.16
CA ASP A 296 11.52 5.87 15.10
C ASP A 296 10.15 5.25 14.80
N LEU A 297 10.08 4.04 14.25
CA LEU A 297 8.83 3.52 13.67
C LEU A 297 8.09 2.50 14.54
N ASN A 298 8.59 2.20 15.74
CA ASN A 298 7.94 1.33 16.73
C ASN A 298 7.41 0.01 16.13
N GLY A 299 8.21 -0.61 15.25
CA GLY A 299 7.86 -1.86 14.56
C GLY A 299 7.10 -1.70 13.23
N GLN A 300 6.79 -0.47 12.81
CA GLN A 300 6.36 -0.20 11.43
C GLN A 300 7.59 -0.13 10.50
N SER A 301 7.36 -0.30 9.19
CA SER A 301 8.45 -0.37 8.20
C SER A 301 8.32 0.71 7.11
N LEU A 302 9.47 1.19 6.64
CA LEU A 302 9.62 2.02 5.45
C LEU A 302 9.51 1.14 4.22
N GLN A 303 8.42 1.26 3.48
CA GLN A 303 8.22 0.48 2.24
C GLN A 303 9.05 1.01 1.07
N GLY A 304 9.45 2.28 1.09
CA GLY A 304 10.18 2.95 0.01
C GLY A 304 11.49 2.26 -0.38
N PRO A 305 12.39 1.91 0.58
CA PRO A 305 13.65 1.23 0.25
C PRO A 305 13.47 -0.12 -0.42
N GLY A 306 12.51 -0.92 0.07
CA GLY A 306 12.14 -2.19 -0.55
C GLY A 306 11.66 -1.98 -1.98
N THR A 307 10.68 -1.09 -2.20
CA THR A 307 10.19 -0.79 -3.55
C THR A 307 11.27 -0.23 -4.47
N ALA A 308 12.20 0.58 -3.96
CA ALA A 308 13.30 1.12 -4.75
C ALA A 308 14.24 0.02 -5.22
N LYS A 309 14.55 -0.98 -4.38
CA LYS A 309 15.32 -2.17 -4.75
C LYS A 309 14.62 -2.95 -5.87
N GLU A 310 13.33 -3.25 -5.70
CA GLU A 310 12.53 -3.98 -6.69
C GLU A 310 12.49 -3.21 -8.03
N ALA A 311 12.20 -1.91 -8.00
CA ALA A 311 12.20 -1.07 -9.20
C ALA A 311 13.57 -1.03 -9.90
N TYR A 312 14.66 -0.86 -9.14
CA TYR A 312 16.02 -0.88 -9.66
C TYR A 312 16.30 -2.20 -10.40
N GLN A 313 15.96 -3.32 -9.77
CA GLN A 313 16.21 -4.65 -10.36
C GLN A 313 15.45 -4.87 -11.67
N PHE A 314 14.16 -4.50 -11.71
CA PHE A 314 13.37 -4.59 -12.93
C PHE A 314 13.95 -3.74 -14.07
N LEU A 315 14.37 -2.52 -13.76
CA LEU A 315 14.98 -1.60 -14.72
C LEU A 315 16.36 -2.07 -15.19
N GLU A 316 17.15 -2.66 -14.30
CA GLU A 316 18.45 -3.26 -14.61
C GLU A 316 18.29 -4.43 -15.59
N GLY A 317 17.34 -5.34 -15.31
CA GLY A 317 17.00 -6.45 -16.21
C GLY A 317 16.56 -5.99 -17.60
N LYS A 318 15.91 -4.82 -17.69
CA LYS A 318 15.51 -4.20 -18.97
C LYS A 318 16.59 -3.31 -19.60
N LYS A 319 17.73 -3.07 -18.92
CA LYS A 319 18.78 -2.11 -19.33
C LYS A 319 18.26 -0.68 -19.51
N LEU A 320 17.37 -0.26 -18.61
CA LEU A 320 16.69 1.04 -18.67
C LEU A 320 17.07 1.98 -17.51
N LEU A 321 18.02 1.63 -16.64
CA LEU A 321 18.38 2.46 -15.47
C LEU A 321 18.71 3.92 -15.82
N ASP A 322 19.33 4.17 -16.99
CA ASP A 322 19.66 5.54 -17.42
C ASP A 322 18.44 6.37 -17.83
N GLN A 323 17.32 5.73 -18.15
CA GLN A 323 16.04 6.39 -18.45
C GLN A 323 15.23 6.71 -17.19
N PHE A 324 15.61 6.13 -16.04
CA PHE A 324 14.93 6.26 -14.75
C PHE A 324 15.92 6.65 -13.64
N PRO A 325 16.64 7.78 -13.79
CA PRO A 325 17.68 8.18 -12.85
C PRO A 325 17.16 8.38 -11.43
N LEU A 326 15.91 8.80 -11.22
CA LEU A 326 15.37 8.99 -9.88
C LEU A 326 15.12 7.66 -9.17
N PHE A 327 14.53 6.66 -9.82
CA PHE A 327 14.42 5.32 -9.24
C PHE A 327 15.80 4.70 -8.98
N ARG A 328 16.73 4.85 -9.92
CA ARG A 328 18.11 4.36 -9.78
C ARG A 328 18.79 4.98 -8.56
N ASP A 329 18.82 6.31 -8.50
CA ASP A 329 19.54 7.05 -7.46
C ASP A 329 18.87 6.83 -6.09
N ALA A 330 17.53 6.74 -6.02
CA ALA A 330 16.84 6.40 -4.78
C ALA A 330 17.33 5.06 -4.20
N HIS A 331 17.43 4.00 -5.02
CA HIS A 331 17.96 2.71 -4.58
C HIS A 331 19.42 2.82 -4.10
N LEU A 332 20.27 3.49 -4.87
CA LEU A 332 21.69 3.64 -4.52
C LEU A 332 21.90 4.43 -3.21
N ILE A 333 21.01 5.39 -2.90
CA ILE A 333 21.01 6.12 -1.63
C ILE A 333 20.55 5.22 -0.48
N CYS A 334 19.53 4.38 -0.70
CA CYS A 334 19.06 3.41 0.29
C CYS A 334 20.15 2.39 0.67
N GLU A 335 21.00 2.02 -0.29
CA GLU A 335 22.14 1.09 -0.11
C GLU A 335 23.44 1.80 0.33
N ASP A 336 23.39 3.09 0.66
CA ASP A 336 24.56 3.89 1.08
C ASP A 336 25.70 3.92 0.05
N LYS A 337 25.41 3.63 -1.23
CA LYS A 337 26.38 3.66 -2.34
C LYS A 337 26.65 5.08 -2.85
N ILE A 338 25.65 5.96 -2.75
CA ILE A 338 25.78 7.39 -3.06
C ILE A 338 25.12 8.24 -1.99
N LYS A 339 25.54 9.50 -1.85
CA LYS A 339 24.92 10.45 -0.92
C LYS A 339 23.63 11.05 -1.51
N PRO A 340 22.63 11.43 -0.69
CA PRO A 340 21.43 12.11 -1.16
C PRO A 340 21.70 13.34 -2.03
N LYS A 341 22.77 14.09 -1.80
CA LYS A 341 23.10 15.27 -2.62
C LYS A 341 23.30 14.95 -4.10
N VAL A 342 23.76 13.73 -4.42
CA VAL A 342 24.10 13.32 -5.80
C VAL A 342 22.88 13.33 -6.72
N PHE A 343 21.71 12.87 -6.26
CA PHE A 343 20.53 12.85 -7.15
C PHE A 343 20.04 14.28 -7.45
N LEU A 344 20.16 15.21 -6.50
CA LEU A 344 19.80 16.62 -6.72
C LEU A 344 20.69 17.26 -7.79
N GLU A 345 22.00 16.98 -7.76
CA GLU A 345 22.95 17.46 -8.77
C GLU A 345 22.64 16.88 -10.17
N ASN A 346 22.09 15.66 -10.21
CA ASN A 346 21.71 14.98 -11.45
C ASN A 346 20.35 15.41 -12.01
N LEU A 347 19.49 16.14 -11.26
CA LEU A 347 18.15 16.54 -11.74
C LEU A 347 18.19 17.29 -13.08
N SER A 348 19.17 18.17 -13.26
CA SER A 348 19.33 18.96 -14.50
C SER A 348 19.71 18.11 -15.72
N LYS A 349 20.20 16.89 -15.50
CA LYS A 349 20.61 15.93 -16.54
C LYS A 349 19.54 14.87 -16.79
N HIS A 350 18.36 15.00 -16.18
CA HIS A 350 17.29 14.03 -16.34
C HIS A 350 16.89 13.90 -17.83
N PRO A 351 16.72 12.68 -18.38
CA PRO A 351 16.46 12.44 -19.80
C PRO A 351 15.29 13.23 -20.40
N GLU A 352 14.28 13.50 -19.60
CA GLU A 352 13.18 14.45 -19.86
C GLU A 352 13.60 15.80 -20.48
N PHE A 353 14.77 16.32 -20.12
CA PHE A 353 15.25 17.61 -20.63
C PHE A 353 16.10 17.49 -21.90
N ASP A 354 16.37 16.26 -22.35
CA ASP A 354 17.04 16.03 -23.62
C ASP A 354 16.11 16.47 -24.76
N ARG A 355 16.47 17.57 -25.42
CA ARG A 355 15.68 18.21 -26.48
C ARG A 355 15.63 17.42 -27.79
N LYS A 356 16.07 16.16 -27.78
CA LYS A 356 16.18 15.29 -28.96
C LYS A 356 15.09 14.20 -29.04
N GLN A 357 14.11 14.18 -28.15
CA GLN A 357 12.95 13.28 -28.21
C GLN A 357 11.70 13.95 -28.77
#